data_AF-A0A2H6HAX4-F1
#
_entry.id   AF-A0A2H6HAX4-F1
#
_cell.length_a   1.000
_cell.length_b   1.000
_cell.length_c   1.000
_cell.angle_alpha   90.00
_cell.angle_beta   90.00
_cell.angle_gamma   90.00
#
_symmetry.space_group_name_H-M   'P 1'
#
loop_
_entity.id
_entity.type
_entity.pdbx_description
1 polymer ?
#
loop_
_entity_poly.entity_id
_entity_poly.type
_entity_poly.pdbx_seq_one_letter_code
_entity_poly.pdbx_strand_id
1 'polypeptide(L)'
;MLSPDWWGIDTVASVVDLHPTVAEVVAGSYRTKTPPEIVGSGYVVQSLEAALWAFVHADDFASAVLTAVNLGNDADTTGAVCGQLAGACWGLSGIPDDLLDGLAQREEIEAAARRLMETDWSPDRPPSGSSIG
;
A
#
# COMPACT_ATOMS: atom_id res chain seq x y z
N MET A 1 -1.16 10.68 8.90
CA MET A 1 -2.07 11.75 8.41
C MET A 1 -1.53 12.19 7.06
N LEU A 2 -2.37 12.32 6.03
CA LEU A 2 -1.90 12.76 4.70
C LEU A 2 -1.32 14.18 4.78
N SER A 3 -0.41 14.53 3.86
CA SER A 3 0.20 15.86 3.82
C SER A 3 -0.88 16.94 3.78
N PRO A 4 -0.71 18.10 4.45
CA PRO A 4 -1.61 19.24 4.32
C PRO A 4 -1.81 19.69 2.86
N ASP A 5 -0.80 19.47 2.01
CA ASP A 5 -0.85 19.79 0.58
C ASP A 5 -1.43 18.64 -0.27
N TRP A 6 -1.93 17.58 0.36
CA TRP A 6 -2.72 16.58 -0.31
C TRP A 6 -4.07 17.17 -0.67
N TRP A 7 -4.23 17.37 -1.95
CA TRP A 7 -5.35 17.99 -2.62
C TRP A 7 -6.64 17.16 -2.64
N GLY A 8 -6.62 15.90 -2.22
CA GLY A 8 -7.82 15.05 -2.13
C GLY A 8 -8.16 14.34 -3.44
N ILE A 9 -8.72 13.12 -3.35
CA ILE A 9 -9.00 12.30 -4.54
C ILE A 9 -10.08 12.90 -5.45
N ASP A 10 -11.05 13.62 -4.89
CA ASP A 10 -12.10 14.29 -5.65
C ASP A 10 -11.54 15.45 -6.48
N THR A 11 -10.61 16.21 -5.90
CA THR A 11 -9.89 17.27 -6.62
C THR A 11 -9.03 16.64 -7.73
N VAL A 12 -8.45 15.44 -7.51
CA VAL A 12 -7.73 14.65 -8.54
C VAL A 12 -8.57 14.35 -9.74
N ALA A 13 -9.68 13.70 -9.50
CA ALA A 13 -10.58 13.33 -10.56
C ALA A 13 -11.12 14.56 -11.31
N SER A 14 -11.13 15.75 -10.69
CA SER A 14 -11.66 16.97 -11.32
C SER A 14 -10.70 17.71 -12.24
N VAL A 15 -9.38 17.53 -12.09
CA VAL A 15 -8.36 18.27 -12.87
C VAL A 15 -7.39 17.39 -13.65
N VAL A 16 -7.40 16.07 -13.40
CA VAL A 16 -6.61 15.08 -14.13
C VAL A 16 -7.55 14.10 -14.81
N ASP A 17 -7.34 13.88 -16.11
CA ASP A 17 -8.02 12.80 -16.82
C ASP A 17 -7.43 11.46 -16.39
N LEU A 18 -8.15 10.74 -15.54
CA LEU A 18 -7.70 9.46 -15.00
C LEU A 18 -7.86 8.38 -16.06
N HIS A 19 -6.83 7.53 -16.20
CA HIS A 19 -6.96 6.34 -17.01
C HIS A 19 -8.15 5.48 -16.52
N PRO A 20 -8.99 4.90 -17.39
CA PRO A 20 -10.24 4.24 -16.99
C PRO A 20 -10.08 3.20 -15.88
N THR A 21 -9.02 2.40 -15.93
CA THR A 21 -8.73 1.39 -14.89
C THR A 21 -8.44 2.01 -13.52
N VAL A 22 -7.80 3.18 -13.47
CA VAL A 22 -7.55 3.92 -12.23
C VAL A 22 -8.85 4.52 -11.71
N ALA A 23 -9.68 5.05 -12.60
CA ALA A 23 -10.99 5.61 -12.24
C ALA A 23 -11.91 4.54 -11.61
N GLU A 24 -11.88 3.29 -12.10
CA GLU A 24 -12.62 2.18 -11.48
C GLU A 24 -12.20 1.92 -10.03
N VAL A 25 -10.89 1.88 -9.77
CA VAL A 25 -10.34 1.67 -8.42
C VAL A 25 -10.72 2.83 -7.50
N VAL A 26 -10.61 4.06 -7.99
CA VAL A 26 -11.05 5.27 -7.26
C VAL A 26 -12.54 5.22 -6.95
N ALA A 27 -13.37 4.73 -7.88
CA ALA A 27 -14.81 4.54 -7.69
C ALA A 27 -15.16 3.40 -6.72
N GLY A 28 -14.17 2.64 -6.23
CA GLY A 28 -14.37 1.62 -5.21
C GLY A 28 -14.62 0.22 -5.74
N SER A 29 -14.15 -0.10 -6.96
CA SER A 29 -14.29 -1.44 -7.55
C SER A 29 -13.82 -2.57 -6.62
N TYR A 30 -12.77 -2.34 -5.83
CA TYR A 30 -12.23 -3.26 -4.82
C TYR A 30 -13.20 -3.56 -3.65
N ARG A 31 -14.35 -2.89 -3.56
CA ARG A 31 -15.39 -3.17 -2.56
C ARG A 31 -16.53 -4.03 -3.12
N THR A 32 -16.66 -4.08 -4.43
CA THR A 32 -17.81 -4.71 -5.11
C THR A 32 -17.42 -5.92 -5.94
N LYS A 33 -16.22 -5.91 -6.55
CA LYS A 33 -15.69 -7.04 -7.31
C LYS A 33 -15.25 -8.16 -6.36
N THR A 34 -15.27 -9.39 -6.85
CA THR A 34 -14.74 -10.57 -6.14
C THR A 34 -13.93 -11.44 -7.10
N PRO A 35 -13.01 -12.29 -6.63
CA PRO A 35 -12.35 -13.28 -7.49
C PRO A 35 -13.37 -14.11 -8.30
N PRO A 36 -13.12 -14.36 -9.61
CA PRO A 36 -11.88 -14.14 -10.33
C PRO A 36 -11.72 -12.75 -10.98
N GLU A 37 -12.62 -11.79 -10.74
CA GLU A 37 -12.52 -10.42 -11.29
C GLU A 37 -11.40 -9.61 -10.62
N ILE A 38 -11.13 -9.90 -9.35
CA ILE A 38 -9.96 -9.42 -8.62
C ILE A 38 -8.76 -10.30 -8.96
N VAL A 39 -7.70 -9.69 -9.49
CA VAL A 39 -6.51 -10.40 -9.98
C VAL A 39 -5.24 -9.73 -9.47
N GLY A 40 -4.40 -10.46 -8.74
CA GLY A 40 -3.02 -10.02 -8.46
C GLY A 40 -2.18 -10.22 -9.72
N SER A 41 -1.99 -9.18 -10.53
CA SER A 41 -1.19 -9.26 -11.77
C SER A 41 0.02 -8.32 -11.71
N GLY A 42 0.97 -8.47 -12.64
CA GLY A 42 2.07 -7.52 -12.82
C GLY A 42 1.66 -6.14 -13.36
N TYR A 43 0.36 -5.94 -13.62
CA TYR A 43 -0.16 -4.61 -13.93
C TYR A 43 -0.52 -3.88 -12.64
N VAL A 44 0.25 -2.83 -12.33
CA VAL A 44 0.20 -2.09 -11.06
C VAL A 44 -1.20 -1.69 -10.57
N VAL A 45 -2.11 -1.35 -11.49
CA VAL A 45 -3.48 -0.95 -11.09
C VAL A 45 -4.27 -2.13 -10.56
N GLN A 46 -4.10 -3.32 -11.15
CA GLN A 46 -4.73 -4.55 -10.68
C GLN A 46 -4.09 -5.06 -9.39
N SER A 47 -2.76 -4.99 -9.24
CA SER A 47 -2.10 -5.35 -7.97
C SER A 47 -2.58 -4.45 -6.83
N LEU A 48 -2.76 -3.15 -7.09
CA LEU A 48 -3.33 -2.21 -6.12
C LEU A 48 -4.80 -2.53 -5.81
N GLU A 49 -5.63 -2.78 -6.82
CA GLU A 49 -7.04 -3.16 -6.64
C GLU A 49 -7.16 -4.43 -5.79
N ALA A 50 -6.34 -5.44 -6.07
CA ALA A 50 -6.29 -6.70 -5.33
C ALA A 50 -5.81 -6.52 -3.88
N ALA A 51 -4.78 -5.71 -3.65
CA ALA A 51 -4.29 -5.39 -2.31
C ALA A 51 -5.34 -4.63 -1.49
N LEU A 52 -6.02 -3.65 -2.09
CA LEU A 52 -7.13 -2.93 -1.46
C LEU A 52 -8.30 -3.87 -1.15
N TRP A 53 -8.66 -4.75 -2.09
CA TRP A 53 -9.73 -5.72 -1.88
C TRP A 53 -9.41 -6.64 -0.70
N ALA A 54 -8.21 -7.23 -0.64
CA ALA A 54 -7.81 -8.10 0.46
C ALA A 54 -7.79 -7.35 1.80
N PHE A 55 -7.30 -6.11 1.82
CA PHE A 55 -7.23 -5.28 3.02
C PHE A 55 -8.61 -4.91 3.58
N VAL A 56 -9.54 -4.43 2.74
CA VAL A 56 -10.84 -3.93 3.25
C VAL A 56 -11.81 -5.03 3.67
N HIS A 57 -11.55 -6.28 3.28
CA HIS A 57 -12.36 -7.44 3.65
C HIS A 57 -11.73 -8.26 4.79
N ALA A 58 -10.62 -7.80 5.35
CA ALA A 58 -9.91 -8.49 6.42
C ALA A 58 -10.17 -7.82 7.79
N ASP A 59 -10.20 -8.65 8.83
CA ASP A 59 -10.37 -8.21 10.21
C ASP A 59 -9.01 -8.03 10.94
N ASP A 60 -7.94 -8.59 10.38
CA ASP A 60 -6.59 -8.55 10.93
C ASP A 60 -5.50 -8.56 9.84
N PHE A 61 -4.26 -8.28 10.25
CA PHE A 61 -3.11 -8.24 9.35
C PHE A 61 -2.89 -9.57 8.62
N ALA A 62 -2.99 -10.68 9.35
CA ALA A 62 -2.68 -12.01 8.83
C ALA A 62 -3.65 -12.40 7.72
N SER A 63 -4.95 -12.25 7.98
CA SER A 63 -6.02 -12.51 7.01
C SER A 63 -5.89 -11.61 5.78
N ALA A 64 -5.54 -10.32 5.95
CA ALA A 64 -5.32 -9.41 4.82
C ALA A 64 -4.19 -9.90 3.90
N VAL A 65 -3.00 -10.12 4.47
CA VAL A 65 -1.81 -10.51 3.68
C VAL A 65 -1.96 -11.91 3.10
N LEU A 66 -2.47 -12.88 3.88
CA LEU A 66 -2.72 -14.24 3.39
C LEU A 66 -3.75 -14.25 2.26
N THR A 67 -4.81 -13.43 2.35
CA THR A 67 -5.78 -13.30 1.26
C THR A 67 -5.11 -12.72 0.01
N ALA A 68 -4.31 -11.66 0.16
CA ALA A 68 -3.60 -11.01 -0.94
C ALA A 68 -2.66 -11.97 -1.69
N VAL A 69 -1.83 -12.73 -0.98
CA VAL A 69 -0.87 -13.66 -1.62
C VAL A 69 -1.56 -14.87 -2.26
N ASN A 70 -2.70 -15.31 -1.71
CA ASN A 70 -3.46 -16.43 -2.26
C ASN A 70 -4.28 -16.09 -3.51
N LEU A 71 -4.36 -14.82 -3.92
CA LEU A 71 -4.90 -14.43 -5.23
C LEU A 71 -4.00 -14.90 -6.39
N GLY A 72 -2.75 -15.25 -6.10
CA GLY A 72 -1.82 -15.85 -7.06
C GLY A 72 -1.28 -14.86 -8.10
N ASN A 73 -0.60 -15.41 -9.11
CA ASN A 73 0.04 -14.71 -10.22
C ASN A 73 1.16 -13.73 -9.77
N ASP A 74 0.86 -12.49 -9.37
CA ASP A 74 1.83 -11.56 -8.77
C ASP A 74 1.59 -11.40 -7.26
N ALA A 75 1.86 -12.49 -6.53
CA ALA A 75 1.58 -12.62 -5.11
C ALA A 75 2.53 -11.77 -4.25
N ASP A 76 3.79 -11.61 -4.66
CA ASP A 76 4.79 -10.82 -3.95
C ASP A 76 4.47 -9.32 -4.01
N THR A 77 4.15 -8.78 -5.19
CA THR A 77 3.78 -7.37 -5.31
C THR A 77 2.48 -7.08 -4.56
N THR A 78 1.45 -7.91 -4.77
CA THR A 78 0.14 -7.73 -4.13
C THR A 78 0.24 -7.85 -2.61
N GLY A 79 0.98 -8.85 -2.12
CA GLY A 79 1.25 -9.06 -0.70
C GLY A 79 2.04 -7.90 -0.08
N ALA A 80 3.05 -7.37 -0.77
CA ALA A 80 3.84 -6.24 -0.29
C ALA A 80 3.03 -4.93 -0.19
N VAL A 81 2.17 -4.64 -1.16
CA VAL A 81 1.27 -3.48 -1.12
C VAL A 81 0.24 -3.64 -0.01
N CYS A 82 -0.39 -4.82 0.09
CA CYS A 82 -1.35 -5.12 1.15
C CYS A 82 -0.70 -5.03 2.54
N GLY A 83 0.51 -5.56 2.71
CA GLY A 83 1.27 -5.53 3.96
C GLY A 83 1.60 -4.12 4.44
N GLN A 84 1.88 -3.18 3.53
CA GLN A 84 2.06 -1.76 3.89
C GLN A 84 0.78 -1.15 4.44
N LEU A 85 -0.37 -1.37 3.78
CA LEU A 85 -1.67 -0.87 4.22
C LEU A 85 -2.08 -1.48 5.56
N ALA A 86 -1.99 -2.81 5.65
CA ALA A 86 -2.31 -3.58 6.83
C ALA A 86 -1.41 -3.20 8.01
N GLY A 87 -0.09 -3.14 7.79
CA GLY A 87 0.88 -2.78 8.83
C GLY A 87 0.70 -1.36 9.36
N ALA A 88 0.31 -0.41 8.50
CA ALA A 88 -0.05 0.94 8.93
C ALA A 88 -1.36 0.99 9.72
N CYS A 89 -2.31 0.08 9.44
CA CYS A 89 -3.62 0.05 10.09
C CYS A 89 -3.60 -0.68 11.45
N TRP A 90 -3.08 -1.90 11.50
CA TRP A 90 -3.03 -2.72 12.71
C TRP A 90 -1.76 -2.52 13.55
N GLY A 91 -0.75 -1.84 13.00
CA GLY A 91 0.52 -1.58 13.67
C GLY A 91 1.41 -2.81 13.80
N LEU A 92 2.65 -2.61 14.27
CA LEU A 92 3.61 -3.71 14.48
C LEU A 92 3.08 -4.77 15.45
N SER A 93 2.35 -4.36 16.50
CA SER A 93 1.74 -5.29 17.47
C SER A 93 0.58 -6.12 16.91
N GLY A 94 0.06 -5.77 15.73
CA GLY A 94 -0.97 -6.53 15.03
C GLY A 94 -0.41 -7.58 14.08
N ILE A 95 0.91 -7.63 13.87
CA ILE A 95 1.56 -8.62 13.02
C ILE A 95 1.84 -9.88 13.87
N PRO A 96 1.43 -11.08 13.42
CA PRO A 96 1.75 -12.33 14.09
C PRO A 96 3.27 -12.51 14.32
N ASP A 97 3.63 -12.96 15.52
CA ASP A 97 5.04 -13.15 15.91
C ASP A 97 5.77 -14.15 15.00
N ASP A 98 5.09 -15.20 14.52
CA ASP A 98 5.66 -16.19 13.61
C ASP A 98 6.05 -15.60 12.25
N LEU A 99 5.30 -14.61 11.75
CA LEU A 99 5.67 -13.86 10.55
C LEU A 99 6.86 -12.93 10.79
N LEU A 100 6.95 -12.32 11.97
CA LEU A 100 8.07 -11.45 12.34
C LEU A 100 9.36 -12.25 12.58
N ASP A 101 9.26 -13.40 13.24
CA ASP A 101 10.39 -14.27 13.54
C ASP A 101 10.99 -14.90 12.27
N GLY A 102 10.16 -15.11 11.25
CA GLY A 102 10.58 -15.57 9.93
C GLY A 102 11.11 -14.46 9.00
N LEU A 103 11.01 -13.18 9.39
CA LEU A 103 11.36 -12.06 8.52
C LEU A 103 12.87 -11.84 8.43
N ALA A 104 13.42 -12.04 7.23
CA ALA A 104 14.81 -11.73 6.94
C ALA A 104 15.10 -10.23 7.19
N GLN A 105 16.23 -9.94 7.84
CA GLN A 105 16.69 -8.57 8.14
C GLN A 105 15.69 -7.72 8.97
N ARG A 106 14.83 -8.36 9.78
CA ARG A 106 13.86 -7.66 10.65
C ARG A 106 14.46 -6.47 11.40
N GLU A 107 15.60 -6.67 12.09
CA GLU A 107 16.24 -5.61 12.88
C GLU A 107 16.65 -4.40 12.03
N GLU A 108 17.17 -4.65 10.81
CA GLU A 108 17.57 -3.59 9.88
C GLU A 108 16.35 -2.82 9.35
N ILE A 109 15.28 -3.54 9.02
CA ILE A 109 14.01 -2.96 8.55
C ILE A 109 13.39 -2.09 9.65
N GLU A 110 13.32 -2.59 10.89
CA GLU A 110 12.80 -1.83 12.03
C GLU A 110 13.64 -0.58 12.32
N ALA A 111 14.98 -0.69 12.23
CA ALA A 111 15.88 0.45 12.40
C ALA A 111 15.74 1.47 11.27
N ALA A 112 15.51 1.04 10.03
CA ALA A 112 15.22 1.93 8.91
C ALA A 112 13.88 2.66 9.10
N ALA A 113 12.83 1.94 9.48
CA ALA A 113 11.52 2.51 9.75
C ALA A 113 11.57 3.57 10.87
N ARG A 114 12.26 3.30 11.98
CA ARG A 114 12.47 4.26 13.07
C ARG A 114 13.17 5.53 12.60
N ARG A 115 14.27 5.40 11.84
CA ARG A 115 14.99 6.56 11.28
C ARG A 115 14.10 7.39 10.36
N LEU A 116 13.26 6.76 9.54
CA LEU A 116 12.32 7.46 8.66
C LEU A 116 11.25 8.23 9.46
N MET A 117 10.77 7.67 10.57
CA MET A 117 9.81 8.36 11.45
C MET A 117 10.43 9.53 12.21
N GLU A 118 11.72 9.46 12.54
CA GLU A 118 12.46 10.51 13.24
C GLU A 118 12.95 11.63 12.31
N THR A 119 12.87 11.45 11.00
CA THR A 119 13.20 12.52 10.04
C THR A 119 12.20 13.66 10.17
N ASP A 120 12.71 14.90 10.28
CA ASP A 120 11.93 16.13 10.21
C ASP A 120 11.49 16.37 8.75
N TRP A 121 10.60 15.52 8.26
CA TRP A 121 10.02 15.62 6.93
C TRP A 121 9.07 16.81 6.89
N SER A 122 9.48 17.87 6.19
CA SER A 122 8.63 19.04 5.90
C SER A 122 8.20 19.01 4.43
N PRO A 123 6.89 19.13 4.13
CA PRO A 123 6.39 19.16 2.76
C PRO A 123 6.89 20.39 1.97
N ASP A 124 7.33 21.44 2.66
CA ASP A 124 7.84 22.68 2.07
C ASP A 124 9.34 22.64 1.73
N ARG A 125 10.03 21.50 1.95
CA ARG A 125 11.46 21.41 1.64
C ARG A 125 11.66 21.42 0.13
N PRO A 126 12.29 22.46 -0.46
CA PRO A 126 12.56 22.46 -1.89
C PRO A 126 13.49 21.28 -2.23
N PRO A 127 13.34 20.66 -3.43
CA PRO A 127 14.23 19.59 -3.86
C PRO A 127 15.67 20.12 -3.79
N SER A 128 16.53 19.42 -3.06
CA SER A 128 17.94 19.81 -2.96
C SER A 128 18.56 19.70 -4.35
N GLY A 129 18.73 20.83 -5.00
CA GLY A 129 19.47 20.94 -6.25
C GLY A 129 20.93 20.59 -5.99
N SER A 130 21.30 19.35 -6.28
CA SER A 130 22.70 19.04 -6.56
C SER A 130 23.01 19.61 -7.93
N SER A 131 23.70 20.75 -7.95
CA SER A 131 24.39 21.23 -9.16
C SER A 131 25.33 20.11 -9.62
N ILE A 132 24.98 19.47 -10.73
CA ILE A 132 25.93 18.78 -11.59
C ILE A 132 26.81 19.87 -12.19
N GLY A 133 27.94 20.11 -11.54
CA GLY A 133 29.11 20.77 -12.12
C GLY A 133 30.01 19.75 -12.80
#